data_AF-A0A0G3IE84-F1
#
_entry.id   AF-A0A0G3IE84-F1
#
_cell.length_a   1.000
_cell.length_b   1.000
_cell.length_c   1.000
_cell.angle_alpha   90.00
_cell.angle_beta   90.00
_cell.angle_gamma   90.00
#
_symmetry.space_group_name_H-M   'P 1'
#
loop_
_entity.id
_entity.type
_entity.pdbx_description
1 polymer ?
#
loop_
_entity_poly.entity_id
_entity_poly.type
_entity_poly.pdbx_seq_one_letter_code
_entity_poly.pdbx_strand_id
1 'polypeptide(L)'
;MLNQLLAIKRRRERNLHRALAALDDEARALSAREEALQRRREAVYGELRERTSQGGAFAPRALDTLRAELARLDSEGQALARERESVAAQRRELERTRVEQEAALRRNLREQEKLGLLAAESSDEA
;
A
#
# COMPACT_ATOMS: atom_id res chain seq x y z
N MET A 1 20.60 35.62 -8.33
CA MET A 1 20.86 34.22 -7.89
C MET A 1 19.75 33.67 -6.99
N LEU A 2 19.30 34.41 -5.97
CA LEU A 2 18.19 34.01 -5.06
C LEU A 2 16.90 33.59 -5.79
N ASN A 3 16.44 34.36 -6.79
CA ASN A 3 15.24 34.01 -7.57
C ASN A 3 15.37 32.68 -8.33
N GLN A 4 16.57 32.32 -8.80
CA GLN A 4 16.81 31.03 -9.46
C GLN A 4 16.76 29.88 -8.46
N LEU A 5 17.32 30.05 -7.25
CA LEU A 5 17.22 29.05 -6.18
C LEU A 5 15.76 28.83 -5.76
N LEU A 6 14.97 29.90 -5.65
CA LEU A 6 13.56 29.82 -5.29
C LEU A 6 12.74 29.10 -6.38
N ALA A 7 13.02 29.34 -7.66
CA ALA A 7 12.43 28.59 -8.77
C ALA A 7 12.77 27.10 -8.73
N ILE A 8 14.01 26.74 -8.38
CA ILE A 8 14.43 25.34 -8.20
C ILE A 8 13.64 24.69 -7.06
N LYS A 9 13.50 25.38 -5.91
CA LYS A 9 12.76 24.85 -4.76
C LYS A 9 11.27 24.64 -5.10
N ARG A 10 10.60 25.60 -5.75
CA ARG A 10 9.22 25.45 -6.25
C ARG A 10 9.05 24.29 -7.24
N ARG A 11 10.05 24.03 -8.08
CA ARG A 11 10.04 22.84 -8.95
C ARG A 11 10.13 21.55 -8.12
N ARG A 12 10.99 21.53 -7.10
CA ARG A 12 11.13 20.38 -6.20
C ARG A 12 9.86 20.12 -5.40
N GLU A 13 9.21 21.15 -4.88
CA GLU A 13 7.91 21.07 -4.21
C GLU A 13 6.85 20.38 -5.10
N ARG A 14 6.69 20.85 -6.36
CA ARG A 14 5.77 20.23 -7.32
C ARG A 14 6.08 18.75 -7.55
N ASN A 15 7.35 18.38 -7.62
CA ASN A 15 7.75 16.98 -7.77
C ASN A 15 7.43 16.15 -6.52
N LEU A 16 7.65 16.70 -5.32
CA LEU A 16 7.30 16.04 -4.06
C LEU A 16 5.79 15.82 -3.93
N HIS A 17 4.98 16.80 -4.31
CA HIS A 17 3.52 16.63 -4.34
C HIS A 17 3.07 15.54 -5.33
N ARG A 18 3.69 15.48 -6.52
CA ARG A 18 3.42 14.39 -7.48
C ARG A 18 3.80 13.03 -6.93
N ALA A 19 4.94 12.92 -6.25
CA ALA A 19 5.36 11.68 -5.62
C ALA A 19 4.38 11.26 -4.51
N LEU A 20 3.95 12.18 -3.66
CA LEU A 20 2.94 11.91 -2.63
C LEU A 20 1.60 11.47 -3.23
N ALA A 21 1.15 12.11 -4.30
CA ALA A 21 -0.08 11.70 -5.00
C ALA A 21 0.03 10.28 -5.58
N ALA A 22 1.18 9.92 -6.15
CA ALA A 22 1.41 8.56 -6.64
C ALA A 22 1.39 7.53 -5.51
N LEU A 23 1.95 7.87 -4.34
CA LEU A 23 1.89 7.02 -3.15
C LEU A 23 0.44 6.87 -2.63
N ASP A 24 -0.38 7.92 -2.70
CA ASP A 24 -1.80 7.83 -2.33
C ASP A 24 -2.58 6.89 -3.27
N ASP A 25 -2.31 6.94 -4.57
CA ASP A 25 -2.93 6.04 -5.55
C ASP A 25 -2.50 4.58 -5.33
N GLU A 26 -1.21 4.34 -5.07
CA GLU A 26 -0.71 3.01 -4.76
C GLU A 26 -1.26 2.48 -3.42
N ALA A 27 -1.42 3.34 -2.41
CA ALA A 27 -2.05 2.96 -1.14
C ALA A 27 -3.51 2.51 -1.33
N ARG A 28 -4.26 3.19 -2.21
CA ARG A 28 -5.64 2.80 -2.58
C ARG A 28 -5.65 1.46 -3.29
N ALA A 29 -4.73 1.24 -4.23
CA ALA A 29 -4.61 -0.04 -4.95
C ALA A 29 -4.30 -1.21 -4.00
N LEU A 30 -3.37 -1.02 -3.06
CA LEU A 30 -3.04 -2.03 -2.05
C LEU A 30 -4.23 -2.32 -1.11
N SER A 31 -4.99 -1.29 -0.74
CA SER A 31 -6.19 -1.45 0.09
C SER A 31 -7.26 -2.26 -0.65
N ALA A 32 -7.54 -1.93 -1.92
CA ALA A 32 -8.46 -2.69 -2.75
C ALA A 32 -8.02 -4.15 -2.95
N ARG A 33 -6.71 -4.39 -3.11
CA ARG A 33 -6.16 -5.75 -3.20
C ARG A 33 -6.33 -6.51 -1.90
N GLU A 34 -6.09 -5.89 -0.75
CA GLU A 34 -6.29 -6.51 0.55
C GLU A 34 -7.76 -6.93 0.76
N GLU A 35 -8.71 -6.07 0.41
CA GLU A 35 -10.14 -6.37 0.47
C GLU A 35 -10.53 -7.52 -0.47
N ALA A 36 -9.95 -7.58 -1.67
CA ALA A 36 -10.17 -8.68 -2.60
C ALA A 36 -9.62 -10.02 -2.05
N LEU A 37 -8.42 -10.00 -1.47
CA LEU A 37 -7.84 -11.17 -0.82
C LEU A 37 -8.65 -11.63 0.39
N GLN A 38 -9.16 -10.69 1.17
CA GLN A 38 -10.01 -11.00 2.32
C GLN A 38 -11.31 -11.68 1.88
N ARG A 39 -12.02 -11.12 0.89
CA ARG A 39 -13.23 -11.73 0.33
C ARG A 39 -12.98 -13.13 -0.21
N ARG A 40 -11.87 -13.34 -0.93
CA ARG A 40 -11.51 -14.66 -1.46
C ARG A 40 -11.22 -15.65 -0.32
N ARG A 41 -10.51 -15.22 0.71
CA ARG A 41 -10.20 -16.06 1.89
C ARG A 41 -11.47 -16.45 2.65
N GLU A 42 -12.41 -15.52 2.81
CA GLU A 42 -13.72 -15.81 3.41
C GLU A 42 -14.51 -16.83 2.60
N ALA A 43 -14.49 -16.74 1.26
CA ALA A 43 -15.13 -17.71 0.38
C ALA A 43 -14.50 -19.11 0.53
N VAL A 44 -13.17 -19.22 0.52
CA VAL A 44 -12.44 -20.48 0.71
C VAL A 44 -12.78 -21.12 2.07
N TYR A 45 -12.81 -20.34 3.15
CA TYR A 45 -13.19 -20.89 4.46
C TYR A 45 -14.69 -21.16 4.61
N GLY A 46 -15.53 -20.47 3.85
CA GLY A 46 -16.94 -20.82 3.70
C GLY A 46 -17.08 -22.22 3.10
N GLU A 47 -16.44 -22.44 1.95
CA GLU A 47 -16.44 -23.73 1.26
C GLU A 47 -15.82 -24.83 2.12
N LEU A 48 -14.69 -24.57 2.80
CA LEU A 48 -14.06 -25.52 3.71
C LEU A 48 -15.01 -25.95 4.83
N ARG A 49 -15.76 -25.00 5.42
CA ARG A 49 -16.75 -25.31 6.47
C ARG A 49 -17.92 -26.11 5.92
N GLU A 50 -18.41 -25.76 4.74
CA GLU A 50 -19.49 -26.50 4.09
C GLU A 50 -19.06 -27.95 3.82
N ARG A 51 -17.87 -28.16 3.24
CA ARG A 51 -17.32 -29.48 2.94
C ARG A 51 -17.03 -30.31 4.19
N THR A 52 -16.48 -29.70 5.24
CA THR A 52 -16.22 -30.39 6.51
C THR A 52 -17.49 -30.69 7.31
N SER A 53 -18.58 -29.94 7.08
CA SER A 53 -19.89 -30.22 7.68
C SER A 53 -20.63 -31.40 7.04
N GLN A 54 -20.16 -31.89 5.88
CA GLN A 54 -20.71 -33.08 5.23
C GLN A 54 -20.41 -34.32 6.09
N GLY A 55 -21.40 -34.75 6.86
CA GLY A 55 -21.36 -36.00 7.63
C GLY A 55 -22.03 -37.15 6.87
N GLY A 56 -21.62 -38.38 7.16
CA GLY A 56 -22.25 -39.58 6.63
C GLY A 56 -21.26 -40.69 6.26
N ALA A 57 -21.79 -41.82 5.83
CA ALA A 57 -20.98 -42.90 5.29
C ALA A 57 -20.62 -42.57 3.83
N PHE A 58 -19.33 -42.38 3.56
CA PHE A 58 -18.82 -42.15 2.20
C PHE A 58 -18.39 -43.46 1.56
N ALA A 59 -18.73 -43.63 0.28
CA ALA A 59 -18.04 -44.62 -0.55
C ALA A 59 -16.54 -44.24 -0.65
N PRO A 60 -15.61 -45.22 -0.76
CA PRO A 60 -14.17 -44.94 -0.74
C PRO A 60 -13.73 -43.86 -1.73
N ARG A 61 -14.22 -43.90 -2.98
CA ARG A 61 -13.92 -42.88 -4.00
C ARG A 61 -14.44 -41.48 -3.65
N ALA A 62 -15.62 -41.40 -3.04
CA ALA A 62 -16.20 -40.13 -2.62
C ALA A 62 -15.39 -39.53 -1.45
N LEU A 63 -14.91 -40.36 -0.54
CA LEU A 63 -14.04 -39.94 0.56
C LEU A 63 -12.69 -39.41 0.05
N ASP A 64 -12.08 -40.09 -0.93
CA ASP A 64 -10.82 -39.62 -1.52
C ASP A 64 -10.98 -38.29 -2.26
N THR A 65 -12.11 -38.12 -2.96
CA THR A 65 -12.46 -36.85 -3.61
C THR A 65 -12.60 -35.73 -2.59
N LEU A 66 -13.35 -35.95 -1.51
CA LEU A 66 -13.54 -34.97 -0.44
C LEU A 66 -12.19 -34.60 0.22
N ARG A 67 -11.32 -35.57 0.47
CA ARG A 67 -9.98 -35.33 1.02
C ARG A 67 -9.13 -34.46 0.09
N ALA A 68 -9.16 -34.73 -1.21
CA ALA A 68 -8.42 -33.94 -2.19
C ALA A 68 -8.96 -32.49 -2.27
N GLU A 69 -10.29 -32.32 -2.25
CA GLU A 69 -10.92 -31.00 -2.21
C GLU A 69 -10.54 -30.21 -0.96
N LEU A 70 -10.60 -30.83 0.22
CA LEU A 70 -10.22 -30.20 1.49
C LEU A 70 -8.74 -29.79 1.51
N ALA A 71 -7.85 -30.67 1.03
CA ALA A 71 -6.41 -30.34 0.93
C ALA A 71 -6.15 -29.18 -0.03
N ARG A 72 -6.87 -29.14 -1.17
CA ARG A 72 -6.80 -28.02 -2.12
C ARG A 72 -7.24 -26.71 -1.46
N LEU A 73 -8.39 -26.70 -0.80
CA LEU A 73 -8.93 -25.51 -0.13
C LEU A 73 -8.02 -25.01 1.01
N ASP A 74 -7.46 -25.91 1.81
CA ASP A 74 -6.51 -25.53 2.85
C ASP A 74 -5.25 -24.89 2.24
N SER A 75 -4.69 -25.49 1.18
CA SER A 75 -3.52 -24.94 0.48
C SER A 75 -3.80 -23.56 -0.14
N GLU A 76 -5.00 -23.36 -0.69
CA GLU A 76 -5.43 -22.07 -1.23
C GLU A 76 -5.57 -21.03 -0.11
N GLY A 77 -6.18 -21.40 1.02
CA GLY A 77 -6.28 -20.54 2.20
C GLY A 77 -4.92 -20.10 2.74
N GLN A 78 -3.95 -21.01 2.80
CA GLN A 78 -2.57 -20.70 3.18
C GLN A 78 -1.88 -19.77 2.17
N ALA A 79 -2.07 -19.99 0.88
CA ALA A 79 -1.52 -19.12 -0.17
C ALA A 79 -2.06 -17.69 -0.06
N LEU A 80 -3.37 -17.54 0.15
CA LEU A 80 -4.01 -16.24 0.35
C LEU A 80 -3.52 -15.54 1.61
N ALA A 81 -3.26 -16.28 2.70
CA ALA A 81 -2.68 -15.71 3.91
C ALA A 81 -1.28 -15.13 3.66
N ARG A 82 -0.41 -15.87 2.96
CA ARG A 82 0.93 -15.39 2.57
C ARG A 82 0.86 -14.17 1.66
N GLU A 83 -0.07 -14.16 0.71
CA GLU A 83 -0.25 -12.99 -0.16
C GLU A 83 -0.69 -11.76 0.62
N ARG A 84 -1.58 -11.91 1.61
CA ARG A 84 -1.96 -10.82 2.51
C ARG A 84 -0.79 -10.29 3.34
N GLU A 85 0.07 -11.17 3.84
CA GLU A 85 1.29 -10.76 4.54
C GLU A 85 2.22 -9.95 3.63
N SER A 86 2.35 -10.34 2.36
CA SER A 86 3.10 -9.59 1.36
C SER A 86 2.51 -8.19 1.12
N VAL A 87 1.18 -8.08 0.96
CA VAL A 87 0.49 -6.78 0.83
C VAL A 87 0.70 -5.93 2.08
N ALA A 88 0.62 -6.51 3.28
CA ALA A 88 0.87 -5.79 4.53
C ALA A 88 2.31 -5.26 4.62
N ALA A 89 3.30 -6.03 4.13
CA ALA A 89 4.68 -5.57 4.05
C ALA A 89 4.84 -4.40 3.04
N GLN A 90 4.20 -4.48 1.88
CA GLN A 90 4.19 -3.41 0.87
C GLN A 90 3.58 -2.12 1.44
N ARG A 91 2.46 -2.21 2.18
CA ARG A 91 1.84 -1.05 2.84
C ARG A 91 2.76 -0.39 3.86
N ARG A 92 3.52 -1.16 4.63
CA ARG A 92 4.51 -0.62 5.58
C ARG A 92 5.63 0.12 4.84
N GLU A 93 6.11 -0.43 3.72
CA GLU A 93 7.14 0.23 2.90
C GLU A 93 6.65 1.54 2.29
N LEU A 94 5.43 1.52 1.77
CA LEU A 94 4.79 2.71 1.22
C LEU A 94 4.63 3.80 2.29
N GLU A 95 4.24 3.43 3.51
CA GLU A 95 4.13 4.39 4.63
C GLU A 95 5.48 4.98 5.01
N ARG A 96 6.55 4.16 5.06
CA ARG A 96 7.91 4.68 5.29
C ARG A 96 8.29 5.71 4.22
N THR A 97 8.06 5.37 2.96
CA THR A 97 8.36 6.24 1.83
C THR A 97 7.55 7.54 1.92
N ARG A 98 6.26 7.46 2.27
CA ARG A 98 5.40 8.63 2.47
C ARG A 98 5.97 9.57 3.52
N VAL A 99 6.32 9.05 4.70
CA VAL A 99 6.91 9.85 5.79
C VAL A 99 8.19 10.56 5.33
N GLU A 100 9.03 9.89 4.56
CA GLU A 100 10.25 10.48 4.01
C GLU A 100 9.95 11.62 3.01
N GLN A 101 8.99 11.42 2.11
CA GLN A 101 8.57 12.45 1.15
C GLN A 101 7.93 13.65 1.84
N GLU A 102 7.10 13.43 2.85
CA GLU A 102 6.51 14.50 3.66
C GLU A 102 7.58 15.28 4.43
N ALA A 103 8.55 14.60 5.02
CA ALA A 103 9.67 15.25 5.69
C ALA A 103 10.51 16.08 4.70
N ALA A 104 10.74 15.57 3.49
CA ALA A 104 11.42 16.30 2.43
C ALA A 104 10.65 17.54 1.98
N LEU A 105 9.32 17.46 1.88
CA LEU A 105 8.44 18.57 1.55
C LEU A 105 8.49 19.66 2.62
N ARG A 106 8.32 19.29 3.90
CA ARG A 106 8.41 20.24 5.02
C ARG A 106 9.75 20.98 5.05
N ARG A 107 10.86 20.26 4.84
CA ARG A 107 12.19 20.87 4.72
C ARG A 107 12.27 21.83 3.54
N ASN A 108 11.75 21.43 2.38
CA ASN A 108 11.77 22.27 1.19
C ASN A 108 10.98 23.58 1.38
N LEU A 109 9.80 23.52 2.01
CA LEU A 109 8.97 24.69 2.29
C LEU A 109 9.67 25.68 3.24
N ARG A 110 10.27 25.19 4.33
CA ARG A 110 11.06 26.04 5.24
C ARG A 110 12.23 26.73 4.54
N GLU A 111 12.91 26.03 3.64
CA GLU A 111 13.98 26.62 2.83
C GLU A 111 13.45 27.66 1.84
N GLN A 112 12.27 27.46 1.26
CA GLN A 112 11.62 28.46 0.41
C GLN A 112 11.26 29.72 1.20
N GLU A 113 10.67 29.57 2.38
CA GLU A 113 10.34 30.69 3.27
C GLU A 113 11.61 31.50 3.60
N LYS A 114 12.69 30.82 4.01
CA LYS A 114 13.97 31.49 4.30
C LYS A 114 14.52 32.24 3.09
N LEU A 115 14.51 31.63 1.91
CA LEU A 115 14.97 32.29 0.68
C LEU A 115 14.07 33.47 0.29
N GLY A 116 12.77 33.37 0.55
CA GLY A 116 11.80 34.44 0.33
C GLY A 116 12.08 35.66 1.19
N LEU A 117 12.34 35.46 2.49
CA LEU A 117 12.73 36.55 3.41
C LEU A 117 14.00 37.25 2.95
N LEU A 118 15.06 36.49 2.63
CA LEU A 118 16.33 37.05 2.13
C LEU A 118 16.16 37.81 0.81
N ALA A 119 15.28 37.34 -0.08
CA ALA A 119 14.98 38.04 -1.33
C ALA A 119 14.21 39.36 -1.11
N ALA A 120 13.37 39.43 -0.07
CA ALA A 120 12.67 40.65 0.31
C ALA A 120 13.63 41.67 0.94
N GLU A 121 14.46 41.24 1.89
CA GLU A 121 15.47 42.10 2.55
C GLU A 121 16.45 42.70 1.54
N SER A 122 16.94 41.90 0.58
CA SER A 122 17.84 42.38 -0.48
C SER A 122 17.19 43.26 -1.55
N SER A 123 15.85 43.32 -1.60
CA SER A 123 15.12 44.23 -2.49
C SER A 123 14.83 45.58 -1.83
N ASP A 124 14.77 45.64 -0.49
CA ASP A 124 14.59 46.88 0.27
C ASP A 124 15.91 47.68 0.43
N GLU A 125 17.06 47.02 0.28
CA GLU A 125 18.39 47.65 0.35
C GLU A 125 18.93 48.17 -1.01
N ALA A 126 18.22 47.94 -2.11
CA ALA A 126 18.64 48.27 -3.49
C ALA A 126 17.85 49.43 -4.09
#